data_AF-A0A954YQA3-F1
#
_entry.id   AF-A0A954YQA3-F1
#
_cell.length_a   1.000
_cell.length_b   1.000
_cell.length_c   1.000
_cell.angle_alpha   90.00
_cell.angle_beta   90.00
_cell.angle_gamma   90.00
#
_symmetry.space_group_name_H-M   'P 1'
#
loop_
_entity.id
_entity.type
_entity.pdbx_description
1 polymer ?
#
loop_
_entity_poly.entity_id
_entity_poly.type
_entity_poly.pdbx_seq_one_letter_code
_entity_poly.pdbx_strand_id
1 'polypeptide(L)'
;MQLACPYCAAPNELDDQLAGRTTRCPECGKSFIAPDELAVKGQHHTFISFPVASVVLLHFVSCGMFTLIYMNQLHERMPRLRPNDPSATVALGLCFVPFVNLIWFLFSFHRLCIRIDEQRSFNGLEHAAPTWLALPLCCLLIVTVAAAFFIPGGIYLLILVAASLLPLFAALVQNAVNGLCEREANGRLAAI
;
A
#
# COMPACT_ATOMS: atom_id res chain seq x y z
N MET A 1 23.41 -3.64 4.01
CA MET A 1 23.21 -2.34 4.74
C MET A 1 24.24 -2.20 5.85
N GLN A 2 24.78 -0.99 6.10
CA GLN A 2 25.69 -0.75 7.24
C GLN A 2 24.91 -0.51 8.53
N LEU A 3 25.05 -1.43 9.49
CA LEU A 3 24.46 -1.30 10.82
C LEU A 3 25.58 -1.43 11.88
N ALA A 4 25.61 -0.51 12.84
CA ALA A 4 26.60 -0.57 13.91
C ALA A 4 26.28 -1.72 14.87
N CYS A 5 27.29 -2.52 15.22
CA CYS A 5 27.13 -3.57 16.23
C CYS A 5 26.77 -2.95 17.59
N PRO A 6 25.74 -3.45 18.31
CA PRO A 6 25.35 -2.90 19.61
C PRO A 6 26.42 -3.09 20.70
N TYR A 7 27.39 -3.99 20.49
CA TYR A 7 28.42 -4.30 21.49
C TYR A 7 29.75 -3.57 21.27
N CYS A 8 30.17 -3.36 20.02
CA CYS A 8 31.46 -2.74 19.71
C CYS A 8 31.37 -1.51 18.81
N ALA A 9 30.16 -1.12 18.40
CA ALA A 9 29.88 0.00 17.49
C ALA A 9 30.53 -0.10 16.10
N ALA A 10 31.23 -1.19 15.79
CA ALA A 10 31.83 -1.39 14.47
C ALA A 10 30.73 -1.48 13.39
N PRO A 11 30.93 -0.84 12.22
CA PRO A 11 30.00 -0.94 11.11
C PRO A 11 30.04 -2.35 10.52
N ASN A 12 28.90 -3.03 10.50
CA ASN A 12 28.74 -4.33 9.84
C ASN A 12 27.87 -4.18 8.61
N GLU A 13 28.30 -4.79 7.51
CA GLU A 13 27.45 -4.97 6.35
C GLU A 13 26.64 -6.26 6.52
N LEU A 14 25.34 -6.11 6.75
CA LEU A 14 24.41 -7.23 6.88
C LEU A 14 23.65 -7.43 5.57
N ASP A 15 23.49 -8.70 5.21
CA ASP A 15 22.55 -9.16 4.19
C ASP A 15 21.12 -9.05 4.74
N ASP A 16 20.21 -8.55 3.91
CA ASP A 16 18.80 -8.34 4.26
C ASP A 16 18.09 -9.67 4.59
N GLN A 17 18.59 -10.81 4.08
CA GLN A 17 18.09 -12.14 4.43
C GLN A 17 18.32 -12.54 5.89
N LEU A 18 19.22 -11.85 6.59
CA LEU A 18 19.55 -12.13 7.98
C LEU A 18 18.67 -11.39 8.98
N ALA A 19 17.76 -10.53 8.51
CA ALA A 19 16.85 -9.79 9.37
C ALA A 19 15.97 -10.71 10.25
N GLY A 20 15.80 -10.32 11.51
CA GLY A 20 15.13 -11.13 12.53
C GLY A 20 15.87 -12.42 12.89
N ARG A 21 17.02 -12.72 12.26
CA ARG A 21 17.87 -13.86 12.58
C ARG A 21 19.07 -13.43 13.42
N THR A 22 19.60 -14.39 14.17
CA THR A 22 20.81 -14.20 14.96
C THR A 22 22.02 -14.22 14.03
N THR A 23 22.79 -13.13 13.98
CA THR A 23 24.05 -13.01 13.24
C THR A 23 25.20 -12.78 14.19
N ARG A 24 26.45 -12.99 13.74
CA ARG A 24 27.66 -12.68 14.50
C ARG A 24 28.36 -11.46 13.91
N CYS A 25 28.84 -10.57 14.77
CA CYS A 25 29.70 -9.47 14.33
C CYS A 25 31.08 -10.01 13.92
N PRO A 26 31.60 -9.69 12.71
CA PRO A 26 32.94 -10.07 12.28
C PRO A 26 34.07 -9.51 13.15
N GLU A 27 33.88 -8.31 13.74
CA GLU A 27 34.90 -7.64 14.56
C GLU A 27 34.99 -8.20 15.98
N CYS A 28 33.86 -8.30 16.70
CA CYS A 28 33.87 -8.71 18.11
C CYS A 28 33.41 -10.15 18.36
N GLY A 29 32.93 -10.87 17.34
CA GLY A 29 32.46 -12.25 17.42
C GLY A 29 31.13 -12.45 18.18
N LYS A 30 30.58 -11.41 18.82
CA LYS A 30 29.33 -11.52 19.58
C LYS A 30 28.13 -11.66 18.65
N SER A 31 27.19 -12.51 19.05
CA SER A 31 25.93 -12.69 18.36
C SER A 31 24.91 -11.63 18.76
N PHE A 32 24.18 -11.08 17.80
CA PHE A 32 23.05 -10.20 18.01
C PHE A 32 21.92 -10.54 17.03
N ILE A 33 20.70 -10.08 17.32
CA ILE A 33 19.57 -10.25 16.41
C ILE A 33 19.62 -9.08 15.43
N ALA A 34 19.69 -9.38 14.15
CA ALA A 34 19.59 -8.34 13.13
C ALA A 34 18.19 -7.72 13.20
N PRO A 35 18.06 -6.38 13.26
CA PRO A 35 16.76 -5.74 13.36
C PRO A 35 15.86 -6.13 12.20
N ASP A 36 14.57 -6.34 12.47
CA ASP A 36 13.57 -6.71 11.45
C ASP A 36 13.49 -5.67 10.31
N GLU A 37 13.87 -4.42 10.58
CA GLU A 37 13.99 -3.34 9.61
C GLU A 37 14.93 -3.67 8.42
N LEU A 38 15.91 -4.57 8.61
CA LEU A 38 16.76 -5.08 7.53
C LEU A 38 15.96 -5.92 6.52
N ALA A 39 14.95 -6.69 6.98
CA ALA A 39 14.15 -7.55 6.11
C ALA A 39 13.29 -6.70 5.20
N VAL A 40 12.86 -5.56 5.73
CA VAL A 40 11.98 -4.62 5.05
C VAL A 40 12.73 -3.84 3.98
N LYS A 41 14.00 -3.49 4.20
CA LYS A 41 14.82 -2.78 3.22
C LYS A 41 15.24 -3.64 2.03
N GLY A 42 15.43 -4.95 2.21
CA GLY A 42 15.70 -5.87 1.10
C GLY A 42 14.48 -6.33 0.32
N GLN A 43 13.27 -6.01 0.80
CA GLN A 43 12.05 -6.38 0.11
C GLN A 43 11.65 -5.31 -0.91
N HIS A 44 11.94 -5.59 -2.17
CA HIS A 44 11.54 -4.74 -3.28
C HIS A 44 10.05 -4.89 -3.60
N HIS A 45 9.37 -3.77 -3.80
CA HIS A 45 8.05 -3.77 -4.41
C HIS A 45 8.15 -4.14 -5.90
N THR A 46 7.09 -4.73 -6.45
CA THR A 46 7.02 -5.08 -7.89
C THR A 46 6.07 -4.16 -8.65
N PHE A 47 6.02 -2.89 -8.22
CA PHE A 47 5.21 -1.87 -8.86
C PHE A 47 5.68 -1.56 -10.28
N ILE A 48 4.73 -1.10 -11.09
CA ILE A 48 4.97 -0.58 -12.42
C ILE A 48 4.36 0.82 -12.45
N SER A 49 5.09 1.80 -12.95
CA SER A 49 4.56 3.14 -13.15
C SER A 49 3.36 3.07 -14.09
N PHE A 50 2.24 3.66 -13.67
CA PHE A 50 1.02 3.64 -14.46
C PHE A 50 0.44 5.07 -14.55
N PRO A 51 0.08 5.57 -15.75
CA PRO A 51 -0.40 6.94 -15.88
C PRO A 51 -1.67 7.18 -15.06
N VAL A 52 -1.66 8.23 -14.24
CA VAL A 52 -2.79 8.61 -13.38
C VAL A 52 -4.05 8.86 -14.21
N ALA A 53 -3.90 9.52 -15.36
CA ALA A 53 -5.00 9.76 -16.30
C ALA A 53 -5.65 8.45 -16.80
N SER A 54 -4.85 7.40 -17.03
CA SER A 54 -5.36 6.09 -17.42
C SER A 54 -6.16 5.42 -16.30
N VAL A 55 -5.74 5.55 -15.04
CA VAL A 55 -6.53 5.04 -13.89
C VAL A 55 -7.90 5.71 -13.82
N VAL A 56 -7.94 7.03 -13.98
CA VAL A 56 -9.19 7.81 -13.96
C VAL A 56 -10.07 7.45 -15.15
N LEU A 57 -9.50 7.38 -16.36
CA LEU A 57 -10.26 6.99 -17.56
C LEU A 57 -10.85 5.58 -17.43
N LEU A 58 -10.02 4.61 -17.01
CA LEU A 58 -10.46 3.22 -16.85
C LEU A 58 -11.48 3.06 -15.73
N HIS A 59 -11.45 3.91 -14.69
CA HIS A 59 -12.52 3.98 -13.70
C HIS A 59 -13.87 4.23 -14.37
N PHE A 60 -13.98 5.29 -15.18
CA PHE A 60 -15.24 5.64 -15.83
C PHE A 60 -15.67 4.61 -16.87
N VAL A 61 -14.75 4.13 -17.71
CA VAL A 61 -15.04 3.13 -18.75
C VAL A 61 -15.54 1.81 -18.16
N SER A 62 -15.07 1.44 -16.96
CA SER A 62 -15.44 0.19 -16.29
C SER A 62 -16.52 0.34 -15.21
N CYS A 63 -17.12 1.52 -15.08
CA CYS A 63 -18.05 1.85 -13.99
C CYS A 63 -17.47 1.52 -12.59
N GLY A 64 -16.19 1.82 -12.38
CA GLY A 64 -15.48 1.63 -11.11
C GLY A 64 -14.91 0.24 -10.87
N MET A 65 -15.24 -0.76 -11.70
CA MET A 65 -14.75 -2.13 -11.54
C MET A 65 -13.23 -2.22 -11.66
N PHE A 66 -12.64 -1.49 -12.60
CA PHE A 66 -11.18 -1.42 -12.76
C PHE A 66 -10.50 -0.93 -11.49
N THR A 67 -10.98 0.17 -10.90
CA THR A 67 -10.39 0.74 -9.68
C THR A 67 -10.45 -0.25 -8.52
N LEU A 68 -11.58 -0.96 -8.35
CA LEU A 68 -11.72 -1.96 -7.31
C LEU A 68 -10.69 -3.09 -7.47
N ILE A 69 -10.59 -3.67 -8.67
CA ILE A 69 -9.66 -4.77 -8.95
C ILE A 69 -8.21 -4.29 -8.84
N TYR A 70 -7.87 -3.22 -9.55
CA TYR A 70 -6.51 -2.71 -9.64
C TYR A 70 -5.95 -2.31 -8.27
N MET A 71 -6.70 -1.56 -7.47
CA MET A 71 -6.23 -1.12 -6.15
C MET A 71 -6.06 -2.28 -5.17
N ASN A 72 -6.95 -3.29 -5.22
CA ASN A 72 -6.79 -4.48 -4.40
C ASN A 72 -5.60 -5.34 -4.82
N GLN A 73 -5.26 -5.37 -6.12
CA GLN A 73 -4.08 -6.06 -6.63
C GLN A 73 -2.76 -5.45 -6.15
N LEU A 74 -2.74 -4.16 -5.82
CA LEU A 74 -1.54 -3.50 -5.27
C LEU A 74 -1.09 -4.12 -3.93
N HIS A 75 -1.97 -4.78 -3.19
CA HIS A 75 -1.60 -5.46 -1.94
C HIS A 75 -0.59 -6.60 -2.13
N GLU A 76 -0.56 -7.25 -3.29
CA GLU A 76 0.42 -8.31 -3.58
C GLU A 76 1.73 -7.76 -4.17
N ARG A 77 1.69 -6.54 -4.71
CA ARG A 77 2.88 -5.85 -5.25
C ARG A 77 3.80 -5.27 -4.20
N MET A 78 3.35 -5.22 -2.94
CA MET A 78 4.13 -4.80 -1.79
C MET A 78 4.48 -5.98 -0.90
N PRO A 79 5.63 -5.93 -0.21
CA PRO A 79 5.91 -6.86 0.87
C PRO A 79 4.87 -6.79 1.99
N ARG A 80 4.66 -7.92 2.66
CA ARG A 80 3.81 -8.01 3.86
C ARG A 80 4.68 -7.76 5.08
N LEU A 81 4.36 -6.70 5.80
CA LEU A 81 5.12 -6.27 6.98
C LEU A 81 4.46 -6.72 8.27
N ARG A 82 3.14 -6.94 8.25
CA ARG A 82 2.37 -7.36 9.42
C ARG A 82 1.63 -8.66 9.14
N PRO A 83 1.39 -9.50 10.17
CA PRO A 83 0.66 -10.76 10.01
C PRO A 83 -0.76 -10.59 9.45
N ASN A 84 -1.38 -9.42 9.66
CA ASN A 84 -2.72 -9.09 9.20
C ASN A 84 -2.76 -8.37 7.83
N ASP A 85 -1.64 -8.30 7.10
CA ASP A 85 -1.64 -7.76 5.74
C ASP A 85 -2.40 -8.67 4.78
N PRO A 86 -3.46 -8.18 4.13
CA PRO A 86 -4.20 -9.00 3.18
C PRO A 86 -3.34 -9.26 1.94
N SER A 87 -3.49 -10.46 1.37
CA SER A 87 -3.05 -10.74 -0.01
C SER A 87 -3.98 -10.05 -1.00
N ALA A 88 -3.58 -9.90 -2.27
CA ALA A 88 -4.49 -9.39 -3.30
C ALA A 88 -5.77 -10.22 -3.42
N THR A 89 -5.66 -11.56 -3.37
CA THR A 89 -6.82 -12.45 -3.42
C THR A 89 -7.76 -12.26 -2.23
N VAL A 90 -7.24 -12.10 -1.01
CA VAL A 90 -8.06 -11.86 0.19
C VAL A 90 -8.67 -10.46 0.15
N ALA A 91 -7.86 -9.46 -0.23
CA ALA A 91 -8.29 -8.07 -0.37
C ALA A 91 -9.45 -7.95 -1.37
N LEU A 92 -9.31 -8.54 -2.56
CA LEU A 92 -10.34 -8.51 -3.60
C LEU A 92 -11.53 -9.44 -3.29
N GLY A 93 -11.27 -10.67 -2.85
CA GLY A 93 -12.32 -11.68 -2.66
C GLY A 93 -13.35 -11.28 -1.61
N LEU A 94 -12.91 -10.69 -0.49
CA LEU A 94 -13.81 -10.25 0.58
C LEU A 94 -14.62 -8.99 0.22
N CYS A 95 -14.26 -8.25 -0.85
CA CYS A 95 -15.11 -7.18 -1.40
C CYS A 95 -16.41 -7.72 -2.04
N PHE A 96 -16.48 -9.00 -2.39
CA PHE A 96 -17.65 -9.63 -3.02
C PHE A 96 -18.52 -10.43 -2.06
N VAL A 97 -18.11 -10.58 -0.80
CA VAL A 97 -18.92 -11.26 0.23
C VAL A 97 -19.95 -10.28 0.79
N PRO A 98 -21.27 -10.50 0.63
CA PRO A 98 -22.28 -9.59 1.14
C PRO A 98 -22.13 -9.32 2.63
N PHE A 99 -22.40 -8.07 3.06
CA PHE A 99 -22.30 -7.55 4.43
C PHE A 99 -20.87 -7.48 4.99
N VAL A 100 -20.06 -8.51 4.77
CA VAL A 100 -18.62 -8.49 5.07
C VAL A 100 -17.92 -7.41 4.24
N ASN A 101 -18.34 -7.25 2.98
CA ASN A 101 -17.78 -6.25 2.07
C ASN A 101 -17.82 -4.83 2.64
N LEU A 102 -18.92 -4.42 3.29
CA LEU A 102 -19.06 -3.05 3.81
C LEU A 102 -17.94 -2.70 4.81
N ILE A 103 -17.67 -3.60 5.75
CA ILE A 103 -16.58 -3.43 6.72
C ILE A 103 -15.23 -3.66 6.05
N TRP A 104 -15.14 -4.62 5.14
CA TRP A 104 -13.91 -4.97 4.46
C TRP A 104 -13.38 -3.85 3.56
N PHE A 105 -14.27 -3.10 2.90
CA PHE A 105 -13.91 -1.92 2.11
C PHE A 105 -13.14 -0.90 2.95
N LEU A 106 -13.60 -0.61 4.18
CA LEU A 106 -12.90 0.27 5.13
C LEU A 106 -11.49 -0.24 5.43
N PHE A 107 -11.39 -1.53 5.77
CA PHE A 107 -10.13 -2.14 6.15
C PHE A 107 -9.13 -2.17 4.98
N SER A 108 -9.54 -2.65 3.81
CA SER A 108 -8.67 -2.83 2.65
C SER A 108 -8.07 -1.51 2.17
N PHE A 109 -8.89 -0.49 1.90
CA PHE A 109 -8.38 0.77 1.35
C PHE A 109 -7.54 1.56 2.35
N HIS A 110 -7.91 1.54 3.62
CA HIS A 110 -7.08 2.16 4.67
C HIS A 110 -5.75 1.42 4.84
N ARG A 111 -5.78 0.07 4.84
CA ARG A 111 -4.57 -0.75 4.92
C ARG A 111 -3.66 -0.55 3.72
N LEU A 112 -4.23 -0.39 2.53
CA LEU A 112 -3.48 -0.12 1.31
C LEU A 112 -2.67 1.17 1.44
N CYS A 113 -3.29 2.26 1.91
CA CYS A 113 -2.62 3.54 2.09
C CYS A 113 -1.48 3.46 3.12
N ILE A 114 -1.73 2.80 4.26
CA ILE A 114 -0.69 2.57 5.28
C ILE A 114 0.51 1.83 4.68
N ARG A 115 0.28 0.74 3.93
CA ARG A 115 1.38 -0.04 3.36
C ARG A 115 2.18 0.76 2.32
N ILE A 116 1.51 1.59 1.52
CA ILE A 116 2.19 2.47 0.56
C ILE A 116 3.04 3.49 1.31
N ASP A 117 2.51 4.13 2.35
CA ASP A 117 3.25 5.11 3.16
C ASP A 117 4.41 4.47 3.93
N GLU A 118 4.24 3.26 4.45
CA GLU A 118 5.32 2.46 5.03
C GLU A 118 6.45 2.25 3.99
N GLN A 119 6.10 1.79 2.78
CA GLN A 119 7.08 1.63 1.69
C GLN A 119 7.76 2.95 1.31
N ARG A 120 7.02 4.07 1.28
CA ARG A 120 7.58 5.41 1.02
C ARG A 120 8.57 5.81 2.09
N SER A 121 8.21 5.64 3.36
CA SER A 121 9.08 5.90 4.51
C SER A 121 10.38 5.10 4.44
N PHE A 122 10.32 3.79 4.13
CA PHE A 122 11.51 2.96 3.96
C PHE A 122 12.43 3.40 2.81
N ASN A 123 11.86 4.04 1.78
CA ASN A 123 12.58 4.59 0.64
C ASN A 123 13.01 6.07 0.83
N GLY A 124 12.79 6.63 2.04
CA GLY A 124 13.13 8.02 2.37
C GLY A 124 12.23 9.06 1.68
N LEU A 125 11.03 8.66 1.26
CA LEU A 125 10.02 9.54 0.69
C LEU A 125 9.02 9.98 1.76
N GLU A 126 8.48 11.18 1.60
CA GLU A 126 7.40 11.68 2.47
C GLU A 126 6.11 10.90 2.28
N HIS A 127 5.29 10.84 3.33
CA HIS A 127 3.96 10.22 3.32
C HIS A 127 3.06 10.96 2.33
N ALA A 128 2.48 10.24 1.39
CA ALA A 128 1.67 10.83 0.32
C ALA A 128 0.42 10.01 -0.02
N ALA A 129 0.30 8.79 0.49
CA ALA A 129 -0.94 8.05 0.33
C ALA A 129 -2.06 8.77 1.10
N PRO A 130 -3.28 8.86 0.54
CA PRO A 130 -4.37 9.63 1.13
C PRO A 130 -5.05 8.86 2.27
N THR A 131 -4.29 8.45 3.28
CA THR A 131 -4.76 7.70 4.46
C THR A 131 -5.89 8.44 5.18
N TRP A 132 -5.79 9.78 5.24
CA TRP A 132 -6.81 10.66 5.79
C TRP A 132 -8.15 10.63 5.03
N LEU A 133 -8.14 10.29 3.74
CA LEU A 133 -9.32 10.21 2.89
C LEU A 133 -9.93 8.81 2.85
N ALA A 134 -9.12 7.76 3.04
CA ALA A 134 -9.53 6.37 2.87
C ALA A 134 -10.75 5.99 3.73
N LEU A 135 -10.71 6.28 5.04
CA LEU A 135 -11.80 5.96 5.96
C LEU A 135 -13.06 6.82 5.71
N PRO A 136 -12.97 8.17 5.63
CA PRO A 136 -14.14 9.00 5.32
C PRO A 136 -14.81 8.62 4.00
N LEU A 137 -14.03 8.33 2.96
CA LEU A 137 -14.56 7.90 1.66
C LEU A 137 -15.34 6.59 1.77
N CYS A 138 -14.77 5.59 2.43
CA CYS A 138 -15.45 4.30 2.61
C CYS A 138 -16.71 4.44 3.47
N CYS A 139 -16.68 5.23 4.55
CA CYS A 139 -17.86 5.52 5.36
C CYS A 139 -18.95 6.20 4.53
N LEU A 140 -18.59 7.21 3.74
CA LEU A 140 -19.53 7.91 2.86
C LEU A 140 -20.13 6.96 1.82
N LEU A 141 -19.33 6.09 1.20
CA LEU A 141 -19.81 5.08 0.26
C LEU A 141 -20.83 4.15 0.94
N ILE A 142 -20.55 3.64 2.14
CA ILE A 142 -21.50 2.80 2.89
C ILE A 142 -22.82 3.53 3.15
N VAL A 143 -22.75 4.80 3.58
CA VAL A 143 -23.94 5.63 3.81
C VAL A 143 -24.74 5.83 2.52
N THR A 144 -24.08 6.11 1.40
CA THR A 144 -24.76 6.30 0.12
C THR A 144 -25.33 4.99 -0.45
N VAL A 145 -24.69 3.85 -0.18
CA VAL A 145 -25.26 2.53 -0.49
C VAL A 145 -26.54 2.32 0.31
N ALA A 146 -26.54 2.58 1.62
CA ALA A 146 -27.76 2.49 2.45
C ALA A 146 -28.84 3.46 1.93
N ALA A 147 -28.49 4.71 1.62
CA ALA A 147 -29.42 5.69 1.06
C ALA A 147 -30.06 5.22 -0.25
N ALA A 148 -29.31 4.53 -1.12
CA ALA A 148 -29.82 3.98 -2.36
C ALA A 148 -30.93 2.93 -2.16
N PHE A 149 -30.96 2.23 -1.02
CA PHE A 149 -32.03 1.28 -0.68
C PHE A 149 -33.24 1.94 -0.01
N PHE A 150 -33.04 2.95 0.85
CA PHE A 150 -34.09 3.48 1.71
C PHE A 150 -34.69 4.83 1.26
N ILE A 151 -34.02 5.57 0.38
CA ILE A 151 -34.40 6.93 0.00
C ILE A 151 -34.65 7.00 -1.51
N PRO A 152 -35.83 7.47 -1.96
CA PRO A 152 -36.06 7.75 -3.37
C PRO A 152 -35.00 8.71 -3.92
N GLY A 153 -34.29 8.29 -4.97
CA GLY A 153 -33.19 9.06 -5.55
C GLY A 153 -31.83 8.88 -4.86
N GLY A 154 -31.72 8.09 -3.80
CA GLY A 154 -30.44 7.76 -3.15
C GLY A 154 -29.42 7.12 -4.10
N ILE A 155 -29.89 6.42 -5.14
CA ILE A 155 -29.03 5.87 -6.20
C ILE A 155 -28.23 6.94 -6.94
N TYR A 156 -28.81 8.14 -7.16
CA TYR A 156 -28.10 9.25 -7.81
C TYR A 156 -26.98 9.79 -6.92
N LEU A 157 -27.21 9.84 -5.60
CA LEU A 157 -26.19 10.23 -4.64
C LEU A 157 -25.03 9.22 -4.62
N LEU A 158 -25.33 7.92 -4.63
CA LEU A 158 -24.31 6.87 -4.73
C LEU A 158 -23.48 7.01 -6.01
N ILE A 159 -24.13 7.20 -7.16
CA ILE A 159 -23.45 7.39 -8.45
C ILE A 159 -22.57 8.64 -8.40
N LEU A 160 -23.07 9.77 -7.90
CA LEU A 160 -22.32 11.02 -7.81
C LEU A 160 -21.06 10.86 -6.93
N VAL A 161 -21.21 10.27 -5.74
CA VAL A 161 -20.10 10.06 -4.82
C VAL A 161 -19.09 9.08 -5.39
N ALA A 162 -19.54 7.95 -5.93
CA ALA A 162 -18.66 6.96 -6.54
C ALA A 162 -17.91 7.54 -7.76
N ALA A 163 -18.60 8.24 -8.66
CA ALA A 163 -18.03 8.79 -9.88
C ALA A 163 -17.08 9.98 -9.64
N SER A 164 -17.13 10.63 -8.48
CA SER A 164 -16.25 11.76 -8.15
C SER A 164 -15.11 11.37 -7.23
N LEU A 165 -15.42 10.76 -6.08
CA LEU A 165 -14.43 10.56 -5.02
C LEU A 165 -13.57 9.31 -5.22
N LEU A 166 -14.11 8.21 -5.76
CA LEU A 166 -13.29 7.02 -6.05
C LEU A 166 -12.20 7.28 -7.08
N PRO A 167 -12.44 7.94 -8.24
CA PRO A 167 -11.35 8.21 -9.18
C PRO A 167 -10.34 9.22 -8.63
N LEU A 168 -10.78 10.18 -7.80
CA LEU A 168 -9.88 11.08 -7.09
C LEU A 168 -8.96 10.31 -6.12
N PHE A 169 -9.55 9.47 -5.28
CA PHE A 169 -8.79 8.63 -4.35
C PHE A 169 -7.82 7.71 -5.10
N ALA A 170 -8.29 7.08 -6.19
CA ALA A 170 -7.47 6.24 -7.05
C ALA A 170 -6.29 7.01 -7.67
N ALA A 171 -6.52 8.25 -8.11
CA ALA A 171 -5.49 9.10 -8.66
C ALA A 171 -4.42 9.46 -7.62
N LEU A 172 -4.83 9.80 -6.40
CA LEU A 172 -3.90 10.11 -5.29
C LEU A 172 -3.06 8.90 -4.89
N VAL A 173 -3.68 7.72 -4.76
CA VAL A 173 -2.99 6.46 -4.49
C VAL A 173 -2.00 6.15 -5.63
N GLN A 174 -2.42 6.26 -6.89
CA GLN A 174 -1.55 6.00 -8.03
C GLN A 174 -0.35 6.96 -8.06
N ASN A 175 -0.56 8.24 -7.74
CA ASN A 175 0.52 9.21 -7.69
C ASN A 175 1.56 8.85 -6.60
N ALA A 176 1.09 8.41 -5.43
CA ALA A 176 1.96 7.94 -4.36
C ALA A 176 2.78 6.70 -4.77
N VAL A 177 2.18 5.75 -5.50
CA VAL A 177 2.85 4.57 -6.06
C VAL A 177 3.85 4.96 -7.15
N ASN A 178 3.50 5.87 -8.06
CA ASN A 178 4.41 6.31 -9.11
C ASN A 178 5.68 6.96 -8.54
N GLY A 179 5.56 7.72 -7.44
CA GLY A 179 6.74 8.28 -6.75
C GLY A 179 7.69 7.20 -6.19
N LEU A 180 7.18 6.02 -5.82
CA LEU A 180 8.03 4.88 -5.45
C LEU A 180 8.77 4.31 -6.67
N CYS A 181 8.06 4.13 -7.79
CA CYS A 181 8.67 3.66 -9.04
C CYS A 181 9.77 4.61 -9.54
N GLU A 182 9.55 5.92 -9.45
CA GLU A 182 10.53 6.95 -9.83
C GLU A 182 11.78 6.90 -8.93
N ARG A 183 11.60 6.73 -7.61
CA ARG A 183 12.70 6.60 -6.67
C ARG A 183 13.55 5.37 -6.96
N GLU A 184 12.92 4.24 -7.25
CA GLU A 184 13.60 3.00 -7.63
C GLU A 184 14.39 3.17 -8.94
N ALA A 185 13.78 3.79 -9.96
CA ALA A 185 14.44 4.06 -11.24
C ALA A 185 15.68 4.95 -11.06
N ASN A 186 15.58 6.01 -10.27
CA ASN A 186 16.69 6.91 -9.96
C ASN A 186 17.80 6.20 -9.16
N GLY A 187 17.44 5.32 -8.22
CA GLY A 187 18.40 4.53 -7.46
C GLY A 187 19.21 3.57 -8.34
N ARG A 188 18.57 2.95 -9.34
CA ARG A 188 19.24 2.07 -10.31
C ARG A 188 20.20 2.84 -11.22
N LEU A 189 19.84 4.04 -11.65
CA LEU A 189 20.72 4.90 -12.47
C LEU A 189 21.96 5.36 -11.72
N ALA A 190 21.86 5.64 -10.42
CA ALA A 190 23.01 6.05 -9.61
C ALA A 190 24.02 4.92 -9.32
N ALA A 191 23.64 3.65 -9.59
CA ALA A 191 24.47 2.48 -9.36
C ALA A 191 25.26 2.01 -10.60
N ILE A 192 25.05 2.65 -11.76
CA ILE A 192 25.74 2.37 -13.04
C ILE A 192 26.85 3.40 -13.24
#